data_AF-X1ADB1-F1
#
_entry.id   AF-X1ADB1-F1
#
_cell.length_a   1.000
_cell.length_b   1.000
_cell.length_c   1.000
_cell.angle_alpha   90.00
_cell.angle_beta   90.00
_cell.angle_gamma   90.00
#
_symmetry.space_group_name_H-M   'P 1'
#
loop_
_entity.id
_entity.type
_entity.pdbx_description
1 polymer ?
#
loop_
_entity_poly.entity_id
_entity_poly.type
_entity_poly.pdbx_seq_one_letter_code
_entity_poly.pdbx_strand_id
1 'polypeptide(L)'
;RVNERYGQLSLKTLKNKDSDFIKSELISELGLGEKTAYCVMIYSFGLDAFPVDSNIVKIMEKLGFLTPLIENANFSDHKKLQSLCARNFPLDIGHSLHVNMVVHGKRICGANPECNVCPIRKFCNFYKSEVVEKKSSPTCVDLFAGPGGLSIGFTNAGWDVACAFEKDLCAARTYAFNHPGVKVVSQDIKTVDTDDFKVYAGNSSVDLIIAGVPCQGFSLAGYRVRPDLKNKPAQEDDERNALFLEVFRAVDVLKPKFVLFENVPGMRSSRVRYNGESSPVVDALHEEFNKRHYKSVSMILKAEKYGVPQKRRRLFVLGSNVCDPEDIKSELTRTDEVKSMTLIDAIGDLPRLKQGSGLPIAGINKKLEF
;
A
#
# COMPACT_ATOMS: atom_id res chain seq x y z
N ARG A 1 40.16 -34.06 9.64
CA ARG A 1 38.75 -34.51 9.54
C ARG A 1 38.32 -34.87 8.12
N VAL A 2 38.13 -33.91 7.19
CA VAL A 2 37.69 -34.23 5.80
C VAL A 2 38.66 -35.18 5.09
N ASN A 3 39.97 -34.86 5.09
CA ASN A 3 40.99 -35.71 4.48
C ASN A 3 41.14 -37.08 5.17
N GLU A 4 41.04 -37.11 6.50
CA GLU A 4 41.08 -38.36 7.28
C GLU A 4 39.89 -39.28 6.95
N ARG A 5 38.71 -38.69 6.72
CA ARG A 5 37.47 -39.44 6.52
C ARG A 5 37.26 -39.90 5.08
N TYR A 6 37.65 -39.09 4.10
CA TYR A 6 37.41 -39.41 2.68
C TYR A 6 38.69 -39.65 1.87
N GLY A 7 39.86 -39.58 2.50
CA GLY A 7 41.16 -39.75 1.82
C GLY A 7 41.52 -38.60 0.87
N GLN A 8 40.73 -37.53 0.83
CA GLN A 8 40.96 -36.35 0.00
C GLN A 8 40.34 -35.11 0.66
N LEU A 9 40.90 -33.93 0.37
CA LEU A 9 40.33 -32.63 0.77
C LEU A 9 39.14 -32.22 -0.11
N SER A 10 38.13 -33.08 -0.19
CA SER A 10 36.97 -32.90 -1.06
C SER A 10 35.72 -33.53 -0.46
N LEU A 11 34.59 -32.82 -0.57
CA LEU A 11 33.26 -33.31 -0.18
C LEU A 11 32.48 -33.93 -1.36
N LYS A 12 33.12 -34.16 -2.52
CA LYS A 12 32.46 -34.72 -3.72
C LYS A 12 31.75 -36.05 -3.45
N THR A 13 32.26 -36.86 -2.52
CA THR A 13 31.67 -38.14 -2.11
C THR A 13 30.26 -37.99 -1.53
N LEU A 14 29.90 -36.81 -1.05
CA LEU A 14 28.59 -36.51 -0.48
C LEU A 14 27.58 -36.00 -1.51
N LYS A 15 27.99 -35.69 -2.75
CA LYS A 15 27.16 -34.96 -3.74
C LYS A 15 25.84 -35.67 -4.11
N ASN A 16 25.81 -37.00 -4.03
CA ASN A 16 24.65 -37.82 -4.41
C ASN A 16 23.92 -38.42 -3.20
N LYS A 17 24.23 -37.95 -1.99
CA LYS A 17 23.57 -38.39 -0.76
C LYS A 17 22.33 -37.54 -0.50
N ASP A 18 21.41 -38.05 0.32
CA ASP A 18 20.24 -37.31 0.74
C ASP A 18 20.60 -36.15 1.68
N SER A 19 19.73 -35.14 1.74
CA SER A 19 19.97 -33.91 2.50
C SER A 19 20.17 -34.14 3.99
N ASP A 20 19.46 -35.11 4.58
CA ASP A 20 19.55 -35.43 6.00
C ASP A 20 20.88 -36.13 6.33
N PHE A 21 21.32 -37.04 5.48
CA PHE A 21 22.64 -37.66 5.57
C PHE A 21 23.74 -36.61 5.46
N ILE A 22 23.67 -35.72 4.45
CA ILE A 22 24.66 -34.65 4.27
C ILE A 22 24.70 -33.75 5.52
N LYS A 23 23.54 -33.37 6.06
CA LYS A 23 23.45 -32.56 7.28
C LYS A 23 24.11 -33.27 8.47
N SER A 24 23.75 -34.53 8.70
CA SER A 24 24.29 -35.34 9.81
C SER A 24 25.81 -35.48 9.71
N GLU A 25 26.31 -35.78 8.52
CA GLU A 25 27.74 -35.94 8.26
C GLU A 25 28.52 -34.63 8.50
N LEU A 26 27.99 -33.49 8.03
CA LEU A 26 28.62 -32.19 8.24
C LEU A 26 28.68 -31.82 9.73
N ILE A 27 27.60 -32.03 10.48
CA ILE A 27 27.49 -31.61 11.88
C ILE A 27 28.20 -32.59 12.82
N SER A 28 27.86 -33.87 12.75
CA SER A 28 28.28 -34.88 13.73
C SER A 28 29.70 -35.37 13.47
N GLU A 29 30.02 -35.66 12.20
CA GLU A 29 31.27 -36.34 11.83
C GLU A 29 32.38 -35.36 11.50
N LEU A 30 32.05 -34.30 10.78
CA LEU A 30 33.00 -33.23 10.43
C LEU A 30 33.06 -32.14 11.50
N GLY A 31 32.05 -32.06 12.39
CA GLY A 31 32.02 -31.13 13.52
C GLY A 31 31.73 -29.69 13.14
N LEU A 32 31.03 -29.45 12.03
CA LEU A 32 30.61 -28.10 11.64
C LEU A 32 29.48 -27.61 12.56
N GLY A 33 29.50 -26.31 12.89
CA GLY A 33 28.33 -25.66 13.47
C GLY A 33 27.13 -25.72 12.51
N GLU A 34 25.91 -25.81 13.05
CA GLU A 34 24.69 -26.04 12.27
C GLU A 34 24.53 -25.02 11.14
N LYS A 35 24.67 -23.71 11.40
CA LYS A 35 24.67 -22.66 10.36
C LYS A 35 25.68 -22.95 9.24
N THR A 36 26.93 -23.28 9.61
CA THR A 36 28.00 -23.53 8.65
C THR A 36 27.67 -24.76 7.78
N ALA A 37 27.08 -25.80 8.37
CA ALA A 37 26.60 -26.96 7.63
C ALA A 37 25.52 -26.55 6.60
N TYR A 38 24.53 -25.74 6.99
CA TYR A 38 23.53 -25.21 6.05
C TYR A 38 24.14 -24.36 4.94
N CYS A 39 25.16 -23.54 5.22
CA CYS A 39 25.89 -22.81 4.18
C CYS A 39 26.60 -23.76 3.21
N VAL A 40 27.20 -24.84 3.70
CA VAL A 40 27.84 -25.83 2.83
C VAL A 40 26.80 -26.55 1.96
N MET A 41 25.66 -26.93 2.55
CA MET A 41 24.52 -27.53 1.82
C MET A 41 24.04 -26.64 0.67
N ILE A 42 23.85 -25.35 0.94
CA ILE A 42 23.33 -24.41 -0.06
C ILE A 42 24.36 -24.10 -1.17
N TYR A 43 25.62 -23.81 -0.79
CA TYR A 43 26.61 -23.29 -1.74
C TYR A 43 27.44 -24.38 -2.43
N SER A 44 27.63 -25.54 -1.78
CA SER A 44 28.46 -26.62 -2.34
C SER A 44 27.64 -27.73 -2.98
N PHE A 45 26.41 -27.95 -2.50
CA PHE A 45 25.56 -29.04 -2.97
C PHE A 45 24.32 -28.57 -3.73
N GLY A 46 24.00 -27.26 -3.70
CA GLY A 46 22.80 -26.72 -4.34
C GLY A 46 21.50 -27.26 -3.72
N LEU A 47 21.56 -27.64 -2.45
CA LEU A 47 20.40 -28.15 -1.72
C LEU A 47 19.56 -26.99 -1.20
N ASP A 48 18.25 -27.20 -1.15
CA ASP A 48 17.32 -26.27 -0.55
C ASP A 48 17.52 -26.25 0.96
N ALA A 49 18.29 -25.26 1.40
CA ALA A 49 18.66 -25.04 2.79
C ALA A 49 18.55 -23.53 3.07
N PHE A 50 18.22 -23.15 4.30
CA PHE A 50 18.13 -21.74 4.69
C PHE A 50 19.04 -21.44 5.89
N PRO A 51 20.30 -21.02 5.65
CA PRO A 51 21.19 -20.63 6.72
C PRO A 51 20.68 -19.36 7.39
N VAL A 52 20.61 -19.37 8.72
CA VAL A 52 20.15 -18.26 9.56
C VAL A 52 21.34 -17.72 10.34
N ASP A 53 21.66 -16.46 10.11
CA ASP A 53 22.65 -15.73 10.90
C ASP A 53 22.04 -14.59 11.70
N SER A 54 22.85 -13.91 12.49
CA SER A 54 22.39 -12.82 13.36
C SER A 54 21.79 -11.64 12.58
N ASN A 55 22.18 -11.40 11.33
CA ASN A 55 21.55 -10.36 10.50
C ASN A 55 20.18 -10.80 10.00
N ILE A 56 20.06 -12.05 9.56
CA ILE A 56 18.80 -12.64 9.12
C ILE A 56 17.79 -12.64 10.29
N VAL A 57 18.22 -13.03 11.50
CA VAL A 57 17.38 -12.98 12.71
C VAL A 57 16.86 -11.56 12.96
N LYS A 58 17.74 -10.54 12.95
CA LYS A 58 17.35 -9.14 13.13
C LYS A 58 16.34 -8.66 12.10
N ILE A 59 16.50 -9.06 10.83
CA ILE A 59 15.55 -8.70 9.78
C ILE A 59 14.21 -9.37 10.05
N MET A 60 14.18 -10.68 10.34
CA MET A 60 12.94 -11.41 10.60
C MET A 60 12.20 -10.89 11.83
N GLU A 61 12.92 -10.50 12.88
CA GLU A 61 12.38 -9.84 14.06
C GLU A 61 11.73 -8.50 13.71
N LYS A 62 12.44 -7.62 12.99
CA LYS A 62 11.92 -6.32 12.54
C LYS A 62 10.73 -6.44 11.59
N LEU A 63 10.68 -7.50 10.77
CA LEU A 63 9.55 -7.82 9.92
C LEU A 63 8.36 -8.39 10.71
N GLY A 64 8.58 -8.89 11.93
CA GLY A 64 7.57 -9.56 12.75
C GLY A 64 7.30 -11.02 12.36
N PHE A 65 8.17 -11.64 11.55
CA PHE A 65 8.01 -13.04 11.14
C PHE A 65 8.34 -14.05 12.24
N LEU A 66 9.15 -13.65 13.24
CA LEU A 66 9.53 -14.55 14.32
C LEU A 66 8.45 -14.72 15.38
N THR A 67 7.62 -13.69 15.62
CA THR A 67 6.61 -13.72 16.68
C THR A 67 5.61 -14.87 16.53
N PRO A 68 5.06 -15.17 15.33
CA PRO A 68 4.17 -16.32 15.15
C PRO A 68 4.89 -17.68 15.20
N LEU A 69 6.18 -17.72 14.86
CA LEU A 69 6.97 -18.97 14.84
C LEU A 69 7.52 -19.35 16.23
N ILE A 70 7.45 -18.41 17.18
CA ILE A 70 8.18 -18.45 18.42
C ILE A 70 7.33 -17.83 19.52
N GLU A 71 6.35 -18.58 20.03
CA GLU A 71 5.70 -18.21 21.29
C GLU A 71 6.74 -18.31 22.43
N ASN A 72 7.00 -17.19 23.11
CA ASN A 72 7.81 -17.10 24.32
C ASN A 72 9.29 -17.55 24.23
N ALA A 73 9.95 -17.58 23.05
CA ALA A 73 11.38 -17.97 23.02
C ALA A 73 12.36 -16.79 23.05
N ASN A 74 13.47 -17.07 23.73
CA ASN A 74 14.64 -16.21 23.79
C ASN A 74 15.34 -16.18 22.42
N PHE A 75 15.32 -15.02 21.75
CA PHE A 75 15.96 -14.78 20.45
C PHE A 75 17.49 -14.90 20.47
N SER A 76 18.12 -15.09 21.63
CA SER A 76 19.56 -15.34 21.74
C SER A 76 19.97 -16.77 21.38
N ASP A 77 19.02 -17.73 21.27
CA ASP A 77 19.33 -19.12 20.89
C ASP A 77 19.35 -19.30 19.37
N HIS A 78 20.49 -18.96 18.77
CA HIS A 78 20.71 -19.06 17.33
C HIS A 78 20.60 -20.49 16.77
N LYS A 79 20.83 -21.54 17.58
CA LYS A 79 20.68 -22.93 17.12
C LYS A 79 19.20 -23.29 16.97
N LYS A 80 18.39 -22.95 17.97
CA LYS A 80 16.93 -23.15 17.92
C LYS A 80 16.31 -22.38 16.75
N LEU A 81 16.75 -21.13 16.52
CA LEU A 81 16.30 -20.31 15.38
C LEU A 81 16.65 -20.94 14.02
N GLN A 82 17.87 -21.44 13.85
CA GLN A 82 18.29 -22.12 12.62
C GLN A 82 17.40 -23.33 12.31
N SER A 83 17.15 -24.18 13.33
CA SER A 83 16.29 -25.36 13.18
C SER A 83 14.82 -24.99 12.91
N LEU A 84 14.28 -23.96 13.55
CA LEU A 84 12.90 -23.50 13.33
C LEU A 84 12.70 -22.91 11.94
N CYS A 85 13.59 -22.02 11.50
CA CYS A 85 13.49 -21.43 10.17
C CYS A 85 13.62 -22.49 9.07
N ALA A 86 14.53 -23.45 9.23
CA ALA A 86 14.69 -24.54 8.26
C ALA A 86 13.44 -25.40 8.06
N ARG A 87 12.53 -25.47 9.05
CA ARG A 87 11.27 -26.23 8.97
C ARG A 87 10.10 -25.43 8.42
N ASN A 88 10.14 -24.10 8.55
CA ASN A 88 8.98 -23.24 8.30
C ASN A 88 9.17 -22.30 7.10
N PHE A 89 10.38 -22.16 6.57
CA PHE A 89 10.64 -21.30 5.43
C PHE A 89 10.51 -22.07 4.10
N PRO A 90 9.94 -21.43 3.06
CA PRO A 90 9.80 -22.03 1.74
C PRO A 90 11.17 -22.37 1.15
N LEU A 91 11.42 -23.67 1.01
CA LEU A 91 12.70 -24.24 0.59
C LEU A 91 12.99 -23.96 -0.88
N ASP A 92 11.96 -23.88 -1.72
CA ASP A 92 12.04 -23.56 -3.16
C ASP A 92 12.66 -22.19 -3.47
N ILE A 93 12.63 -21.26 -2.50
CA ILE A 93 13.29 -19.95 -2.60
C ILE A 93 14.41 -19.77 -1.57
N GLY A 94 14.83 -20.82 -0.87
CA GLY A 94 15.76 -20.74 0.26
C GLY A 94 17.08 -20.05 -0.10
N HIS A 95 17.68 -20.39 -1.25
CA HIS A 95 18.91 -19.76 -1.72
C HIS A 95 18.77 -18.29 -2.06
N SER A 96 17.78 -17.93 -2.89
CA SER A 96 17.57 -16.55 -3.29
C SER A 96 17.19 -15.67 -2.09
N LEU A 97 16.34 -16.18 -1.21
CA LEU A 97 15.93 -15.49 0.01
C LEU A 97 17.11 -15.28 0.96
N HIS A 98 17.93 -16.31 1.21
CA HIS A 98 19.11 -16.21 2.07
C HIS A 98 20.06 -15.12 1.56
N VAL A 99 20.43 -15.16 0.28
CA VAL A 99 21.33 -14.17 -0.33
C VAL A 99 20.75 -12.76 -0.22
N ASN A 100 19.47 -12.59 -0.56
CA ASN A 100 18.80 -11.29 -0.49
C ASN A 100 18.75 -10.74 0.94
N MET A 101 18.45 -11.57 1.94
CA MET A 101 18.44 -11.14 3.35
C MET A 101 19.83 -10.76 3.85
N VAL A 102 20.88 -11.52 3.51
CA VAL A 102 22.26 -11.17 3.87
C VAL A 102 22.67 -9.84 3.25
N VAL A 103 22.40 -9.63 1.96
CA VAL A 103 22.71 -8.37 1.26
C VAL A 103 21.91 -7.22 1.85
N HIS A 104 20.62 -7.42 2.12
CA HIS A 104 19.74 -6.41 2.71
C HIS A 104 20.20 -6.01 4.12
N GLY A 105 20.54 -6.98 4.97
CA GLY A 105 21.03 -6.72 6.32
C GLY A 105 22.34 -5.96 6.35
N LYS A 106 23.24 -6.21 5.38
CA LYS A 106 24.52 -5.50 5.28
C LYS A 106 24.39 -4.10 4.71
N ARG A 107 23.52 -3.90 3.71
CA ARG A 107 23.44 -2.63 2.96
C ARG A 107 22.38 -1.67 3.47
N ILE A 108 21.30 -2.16 4.06
CA ILE A 108 20.12 -1.35 4.40
C ILE A 108 19.71 -1.54 5.85
N CYS A 109 19.55 -2.78 6.31
CA CYS A 109 19.00 -3.09 7.64
C CYS A 109 20.08 -3.44 8.67
N GLY A 110 21.18 -2.68 8.65
CA GLY A 110 22.33 -2.88 9.55
C GLY A 110 22.06 -2.39 10.99
N ALA A 111 23.13 -2.03 11.71
CA ALA A 111 23.03 -1.44 13.05
C ALA A 111 22.26 -0.12 13.04
N ASN A 112 22.53 0.73 12.03
CA ASN A 112 21.81 1.97 11.75
C ASN A 112 21.03 1.77 10.44
N PRO A 113 19.74 1.40 10.49
CA PRO A 113 19.01 1.02 9.30
C PRO A 113 18.57 2.24 8.46
N GLU A 114 18.73 2.16 7.14
CA GLU A 114 18.27 3.18 6.19
C GLU A 114 16.79 2.96 5.83
N CYS A 115 15.90 3.02 6.84
CA CYS A 115 14.52 2.60 6.69
C CYS A 115 13.71 3.39 5.65
N ASN A 116 14.02 4.67 5.43
CA ASN A 116 13.30 5.53 4.48
C ASN A 116 13.49 5.12 3.01
N VAL A 117 14.64 4.52 2.68
CA VAL A 117 14.95 4.01 1.33
C VAL A 117 14.83 2.48 1.24
N CYS A 118 14.48 1.82 2.35
CA CYS A 118 14.36 0.38 2.40
C CYS A 118 13.24 -0.13 1.46
N PRO A 119 13.51 -1.10 0.56
CA PRO A 119 12.55 -1.58 -0.43
C PRO A 119 11.41 -2.39 0.19
N ILE A 120 11.65 -2.99 1.36
CA ILE A 120 10.67 -3.81 2.08
C ILE A 120 10.06 -3.07 3.27
N ARG A 121 10.27 -1.75 3.40
CA ARG A 121 9.80 -0.98 4.56
C ARG A 121 8.30 -1.10 4.80
N LYS A 122 7.51 -1.25 3.73
CA LYS A 122 6.06 -1.49 3.81
C LYS A 122 5.73 -2.75 4.61
N PHE A 123 6.54 -3.80 4.49
CA PHE A 123 6.32 -5.06 5.20
C PHE A 123 6.97 -5.08 6.59
N CYS A 124 7.69 -4.04 6.98
CA CYS A 124 8.50 -4.01 8.20
C CYS A 124 7.73 -3.43 9.39
N ASN A 125 7.48 -4.23 10.42
CA ASN A 125 6.82 -3.78 11.65
C ASN A 125 7.66 -2.74 12.40
N PHE A 126 8.98 -2.92 12.47
CA PHE A 126 9.89 -1.94 13.07
C PHE A 126 9.82 -0.57 12.38
N TYR A 127 9.71 -0.54 11.05
CA TYR A 127 9.55 0.74 10.34
C TYR A 127 8.25 1.44 10.76
N LYS A 128 7.16 0.69 10.81
CA LYS A 128 5.84 1.22 11.18
C LYS A 128 5.80 1.74 12.62
N SER A 129 6.35 1.00 13.58
CA SER A 129 6.28 1.39 14.99
C SER A 129 7.38 2.38 15.37
N GLU A 130 8.64 2.16 14.99
CA GLU A 130 9.76 2.94 15.53
C GLU A 130 10.17 4.15 14.69
N VAL A 131 9.83 4.14 13.38
CA VAL A 131 10.25 5.18 12.44
C VAL A 131 9.10 6.11 12.07
N VAL A 132 7.89 5.58 11.86
CA VAL A 132 6.71 6.40 11.56
C VAL A 132 6.19 7.11 12.82
N GLU A 133 6.06 6.44 13.98
CA GLU A 133 5.44 7.03 15.19
C GLU A 133 6.21 8.23 15.79
N LYS A 134 7.46 8.50 15.39
CA LYS A 134 8.29 9.55 15.99
C LYS A 134 8.15 10.93 15.34
N LYS A 135 7.33 11.12 14.30
CA LYS A 135 6.98 12.47 13.80
C LYS A 135 5.57 12.84 14.24
N SER A 136 5.40 14.08 14.71
CA SER A 136 4.08 14.72 14.77
C SER A 136 3.62 14.95 13.31
N SER A 137 3.05 13.92 12.70
CA SER A 137 2.58 13.97 11.32
C SER A 137 1.14 14.47 11.31
N PRO A 138 0.76 15.33 10.35
CA PRO A 138 -0.64 15.66 10.17
C PRO A 138 -1.42 14.40 9.75
N THR A 139 -2.65 14.27 10.27
CA THR A 139 -3.46 13.06 10.09
C THR A 139 -4.57 13.27 9.07
N CYS A 140 -4.79 12.28 8.19
CA CYS A 140 -5.91 12.28 7.26
C CYS A 140 -6.78 11.01 7.32
N VAL A 141 -8.01 11.13 6.82
CA VAL A 141 -8.95 10.03 6.60
C VAL A 141 -9.32 9.97 5.12
N ASP A 142 -9.25 8.78 4.51
CA ASP A 142 -9.55 8.57 3.09
C ASP A 142 -10.94 7.94 2.90
N LEU A 143 -11.86 8.69 2.31
CA LEU A 143 -13.22 8.24 2.00
C LEU A 143 -13.31 7.90 0.51
N PHE A 144 -13.91 6.75 0.19
CA PHE A 144 -13.94 6.22 -1.18
C PHE A 144 -12.50 5.96 -1.71
N ALA A 145 -11.71 5.27 -0.90
CA ALA A 145 -10.25 5.23 -1.03
C ALA A 145 -9.74 4.50 -2.29
N GLY A 146 -10.57 3.65 -2.89
CA GLY A 146 -10.18 2.78 -3.99
C GLY A 146 -8.96 1.92 -3.60
N PRO A 147 -8.02 1.67 -4.53
CA PRO A 147 -6.78 0.97 -4.21
C PRO A 147 -5.75 1.85 -3.46
N GLY A 148 -6.12 3.07 -3.05
CA GLY A 148 -5.29 3.93 -2.21
C GLY A 148 -4.32 4.84 -2.96
N GLY A 149 -4.59 5.17 -4.23
CA GLY A 149 -3.73 6.04 -5.02
C GLY A 149 -3.60 7.47 -4.45
N LEU A 150 -4.71 8.03 -3.94
CA LEU A 150 -4.71 9.35 -3.31
C LEU A 150 -3.94 9.33 -1.99
N SER A 151 -4.23 8.33 -1.14
CA SER A 151 -3.49 8.09 0.11
C SER A 151 -1.98 7.95 -0.08
N ILE A 152 -1.50 7.26 -1.13
CA ILE A 152 -0.05 7.16 -1.40
C ILE A 152 0.60 8.54 -1.57
N GLY A 153 -0.09 9.47 -2.23
CA GLY A 153 0.40 10.83 -2.40
C GLY A 153 0.59 11.54 -1.06
N PHE A 154 -0.40 11.43 -0.16
CA PHE A 154 -0.36 12.03 1.17
C PHE A 154 0.67 11.37 2.09
N THR A 155 0.75 10.03 2.10
CA THR A 155 1.78 9.30 2.85
C THR A 155 3.19 9.69 2.38
N ASN A 156 3.41 9.84 1.08
CA ASN A 156 4.70 10.30 0.56
C ASN A 156 5.00 11.76 0.94
N ALA A 157 3.99 12.58 1.13
CA ALA A 157 4.10 13.95 1.65
C ALA A 157 4.26 14.01 3.18
N GLY A 158 4.31 12.87 3.88
CA GLY A 158 4.51 12.78 5.32
C GLY A 158 3.24 12.88 6.17
N TRP A 159 2.07 12.60 5.58
CA TRP A 159 0.81 12.49 6.32
C TRP A 159 0.56 11.07 6.78
N ASP A 160 -0.06 10.94 7.95
CA ASP A 160 -0.52 9.66 8.47
C ASP A 160 -1.98 9.43 8.08
N VAL A 161 -2.28 8.30 7.43
CA VAL A 161 -3.66 7.93 7.11
C VAL A 161 -4.23 7.11 8.27
N ALA A 162 -5.12 7.71 9.06
CA ALA A 162 -5.69 7.05 10.23
C ALA A 162 -6.59 5.86 9.83
N CYS A 163 -7.46 6.08 8.86
CA CYS A 163 -8.33 5.04 8.32
C CYS A 163 -8.74 5.35 6.87
N ALA A 164 -9.20 4.31 6.18
CA ALA A 164 -9.69 4.38 4.82
C ALA A 164 -11.01 3.62 4.67
N PHE A 165 -11.97 4.18 3.93
CA PHE A 165 -13.26 3.56 3.66
C PHE A 165 -13.36 3.15 2.20
N GLU A 166 -13.58 1.86 1.94
CA GLU A 166 -13.71 1.32 0.58
C GLU A 166 -14.65 0.11 0.54
N LYS A 167 -15.76 0.23 -0.18
CA LYS A 167 -16.79 -0.81 -0.25
C LYS A 167 -16.41 -1.98 -1.18
N ASP A 168 -15.61 -1.74 -2.21
CA ASP A 168 -15.16 -2.78 -3.13
C ASP A 168 -14.04 -3.59 -2.48
N LEU A 169 -14.33 -4.87 -2.21
CA LEU A 169 -13.41 -5.77 -1.51
C LEU A 169 -12.05 -5.91 -2.23
N CYS A 170 -12.02 -5.87 -3.56
CA CYS A 170 -10.78 -5.99 -4.33
C CYS A 170 -9.90 -4.74 -4.16
N ALA A 171 -10.51 -3.56 -4.24
CA ALA A 171 -9.86 -2.28 -3.98
C ALA A 171 -9.38 -2.19 -2.52
N ALA A 172 -10.23 -2.54 -1.55
CA ALA A 172 -9.90 -2.56 -0.13
C ALA A 172 -8.72 -3.50 0.20
N ARG A 173 -8.67 -4.69 -0.41
CA ARG A 173 -7.53 -5.61 -0.27
C ARG A 173 -6.25 -5.04 -0.86
N THR A 174 -6.35 -4.42 -2.04
CA THR A 174 -5.21 -3.76 -2.68
C THR A 174 -4.71 -2.59 -1.84
N TYR A 175 -5.63 -1.81 -1.25
CA TYR A 175 -5.32 -0.74 -0.32
C TYR A 175 -4.56 -1.30 0.89
N ALA A 176 -5.12 -2.28 1.61
CA ALA A 176 -4.52 -2.85 2.82
C ALA A 176 -3.12 -3.42 2.58
N PHE A 177 -2.90 -4.04 1.41
CA PHE A 177 -1.59 -4.53 1.01
C PHE A 177 -0.56 -3.41 0.82
N ASN A 178 -0.97 -2.27 0.26
CA ASN A 178 -0.08 -1.15 -0.05
C ASN A 178 0.07 -0.12 1.09
N HIS A 179 -0.87 -0.10 2.04
CA HIS A 179 -0.97 0.81 3.19
C HIS A 179 -0.98 0.03 4.51
N PRO A 180 0.07 -0.73 4.81
CA PRO A 180 0.05 -1.65 5.93
C PRO A 180 0.12 -0.88 7.26
N GLY A 181 -0.82 -1.18 8.16
CA GLY A 181 -1.02 -0.45 9.42
C GLY A 181 -2.20 0.51 9.39
N VAL A 182 -2.70 0.89 8.21
CA VAL A 182 -3.92 1.68 8.07
C VAL A 182 -5.14 0.80 8.27
N LYS A 183 -6.09 1.24 9.09
CA LYS A 183 -7.36 0.55 9.27
C LYS A 183 -8.24 0.75 8.03
N VAL A 184 -8.52 -0.33 7.30
CA VAL A 184 -9.41 -0.31 6.13
C VAL A 184 -10.81 -0.77 6.55
N VAL A 185 -11.79 0.13 6.44
CA VAL A 185 -13.20 -0.13 6.69
C VAL A 185 -13.86 -0.54 5.38
N SER A 186 -14.04 -1.86 5.21
CA SER A 186 -14.57 -2.40 3.95
C SER A 186 -16.09 -2.53 3.96
N GLN A 187 -16.77 -1.37 3.94
CA GLN A 187 -18.23 -1.26 4.02
C GLN A 187 -18.74 -0.13 3.12
N ASP A 188 -20.05 -0.13 2.81
CA ASP A 188 -20.67 1.05 2.20
C ASP A 188 -20.70 2.18 3.23
N ILE A 189 -20.13 3.34 2.88
CA ILE A 189 -20.10 4.49 3.79
C ILE A 189 -21.49 4.94 4.24
N LYS A 190 -22.53 4.68 3.42
CA LYS A 190 -23.92 5.00 3.77
C LYS A 190 -24.40 4.22 5.01
N THR A 191 -23.89 3.01 5.22
CA THR A 191 -24.29 2.14 6.34
C THR A 191 -23.40 2.31 7.56
N VAL A 192 -22.37 3.17 7.49
CA VAL A 192 -21.53 3.50 8.64
C VAL A 192 -22.29 4.49 9.51
N ASP A 193 -22.36 4.23 10.81
CA ASP A 193 -22.96 5.17 11.75
C ASP A 193 -22.08 6.43 11.91
N THR A 194 -22.73 7.58 12.04
CA THR A 194 -22.04 8.88 12.01
C THR A 194 -21.01 9.02 13.13
N ASP A 195 -21.29 8.50 14.33
CA ASP A 195 -20.34 8.56 15.45
C ASP A 195 -19.16 7.59 15.30
N ASP A 196 -19.31 6.53 14.51
CA ASP A 196 -18.26 5.52 14.31
C ASP A 196 -17.06 6.08 13.53
N PHE A 197 -17.22 7.17 12.77
CA PHE A 197 -16.10 7.82 12.10
C PHE A 197 -14.96 8.16 13.08
N LYS A 198 -15.27 8.61 14.31
CA LYS A 198 -14.27 8.86 15.36
C LYS A 198 -13.58 7.59 15.83
N VAL A 199 -14.36 6.52 16.04
CA VAL A 199 -13.84 5.22 16.47
C VAL A 199 -12.90 4.64 15.41
N TYR A 200 -13.27 4.74 14.13
CA TYR A 200 -12.42 4.32 13.02
C TYR A 200 -11.16 5.15 12.89
N ALA A 201 -11.24 6.46 13.10
CA ALA A 201 -10.08 7.36 13.13
C ALA A 201 -9.23 7.25 14.42
N GLY A 202 -9.53 6.29 15.31
CA GLY A 202 -8.77 6.07 16.54
C GLY A 202 -8.88 7.20 17.57
N ASN A 203 -9.98 7.96 17.55
CA ASN A 203 -10.19 9.16 18.36
C ASN A 203 -9.10 10.24 18.23
N SER A 204 -8.30 10.17 17.15
CA SER A 204 -7.26 11.15 16.88
C SER A 204 -7.85 12.43 16.28
N SER A 205 -7.15 13.56 16.44
CA SER A 205 -7.48 14.78 15.71
C SER A 205 -7.22 14.55 14.22
N VAL A 206 -8.23 14.71 13.38
CA VAL A 206 -8.09 14.61 11.92
C VAL A 206 -7.81 16.00 11.37
N ASP A 207 -6.73 16.16 10.63
CA ASP A 207 -6.38 17.44 9.98
C ASP A 207 -7.03 17.56 8.60
N LEU A 208 -7.19 16.45 7.87
CA LEU A 208 -7.70 16.42 6.50
C LEU A 208 -8.62 15.23 6.24
N ILE A 209 -9.74 15.47 5.57
CA ILE A 209 -10.50 14.40 4.90
C ILE A 209 -10.20 14.46 3.40
N ILE A 210 -9.81 13.34 2.81
CA ILE A 210 -9.67 13.19 1.35
C ILE A 210 -10.78 12.29 0.83
N ALA A 211 -11.36 12.63 -0.32
CA ALA A 211 -12.53 11.91 -0.84
C ALA A 211 -12.50 11.74 -2.37
N GLY A 212 -12.37 10.49 -2.83
CA GLY A 212 -12.45 10.10 -4.25
C GLY A 212 -13.86 9.73 -4.69
N VAL A 213 -14.83 10.64 -4.49
CA VAL A 213 -16.27 10.34 -4.62
C VAL A 213 -16.60 9.76 -6.01
N PRO A 214 -17.37 8.65 -6.11
CA PRO A 214 -17.63 7.99 -7.37
C PRO A 214 -18.34 8.90 -8.37
N CYS A 215 -17.94 8.76 -9.64
CA CYS A 215 -18.34 9.64 -10.73
C CYS A 215 -19.38 9.03 -11.69
N GLN A 216 -19.96 7.88 -11.33
CA GLN A 216 -20.63 7.01 -12.30
C GLN A 216 -21.93 7.61 -12.90
N GLY A 217 -22.55 8.59 -12.24
CA GLY A 217 -23.67 9.38 -12.80
C GLY A 217 -23.25 10.59 -13.65
N PHE A 218 -21.94 10.91 -13.75
CA PHE A 218 -21.43 12.17 -14.30
C PHE A 218 -20.80 12.04 -15.70
N SER A 219 -20.73 10.83 -16.26
CA SER A 219 -20.05 10.53 -17.52
C SER A 219 -20.94 10.80 -18.75
N LEU A 220 -20.63 11.85 -19.52
CA LEU A 220 -21.19 12.10 -20.86
C LEU A 220 -21.01 10.91 -21.81
N ALA A 221 -19.94 10.11 -21.65
CA ALA A 221 -19.67 8.92 -22.45
C ALA A 221 -20.60 7.75 -22.08
N GLY A 222 -20.88 7.55 -20.78
CA GLY A 222 -21.80 6.51 -20.32
C GLY A 222 -23.26 6.76 -20.72
N TYR A 223 -23.65 8.03 -20.88
CA TYR A 223 -24.99 8.43 -21.31
C TYR A 223 -25.17 8.34 -22.84
N ARG A 224 -24.13 8.62 -23.64
CA ARG A 224 -24.22 8.59 -25.11
C ARG A 224 -24.07 7.20 -25.73
N VAL A 225 -23.44 6.24 -25.05
CA VAL A 225 -23.05 4.95 -25.65
C VAL A 225 -24.17 3.88 -25.57
N ARG A 226 -25.29 4.12 -24.87
CA ARG A 226 -26.37 3.14 -24.68
C ARG A 226 -27.77 3.75 -24.90
N PRO A 227 -28.21 3.95 -26.17
CA PRO A 227 -29.53 4.50 -26.53
C PRO A 227 -30.70 3.56 -26.20
N ASP A 228 -30.41 2.32 -25.82
CA ASP A 228 -31.33 1.20 -25.67
C ASP A 228 -32.01 1.09 -24.29
N LEU A 229 -31.57 1.88 -23.29
CA LEU A 229 -32.12 1.85 -21.93
C LEU A 229 -33.16 2.95 -21.72
N LYS A 230 -34.40 2.72 -22.14
CA LYS A 230 -35.55 3.65 -22.02
C LYS A 230 -35.96 4.04 -20.59
N ASN A 231 -35.40 3.40 -19.55
CA ASN A 231 -35.84 3.54 -18.14
C ASN A 231 -34.73 3.98 -17.17
N LYS A 232 -33.78 4.82 -17.60
CA LYS A 232 -32.82 5.40 -16.64
C LYS A 232 -33.44 6.60 -15.91
N PRO A 233 -33.27 6.72 -14.57
CA PRO A 233 -33.62 7.93 -13.84
C PRO A 233 -32.87 9.14 -14.44
N ALA A 234 -33.45 10.34 -14.29
CA ALA A 234 -32.77 11.56 -14.70
C ALA A 234 -31.41 11.64 -13.99
N GLN A 235 -30.41 12.27 -14.61
CA GLN A 235 -29.07 12.36 -14.04
C GLN A 235 -29.09 12.91 -12.59
N GLU A 236 -29.99 13.84 -12.30
CA GLU A 236 -30.17 14.44 -10.98
C GLU A 236 -30.76 13.50 -9.91
N ASP A 237 -31.40 12.41 -10.33
CA ASP A 237 -32.03 11.40 -9.47
C ASP A 237 -31.12 10.16 -9.27
N ASP A 238 -29.90 10.14 -9.83
CA ASP A 238 -28.90 9.11 -9.53
C ASP A 238 -28.36 9.32 -8.10
N GLU A 239 -28.73 8.44 -7.16
CA GLU A 239 -28.30 8.50 -5.75
C GLU A 239 -26.77 8.59 -5.58
N ARG A 240 -25.99 8.10 -6.55
CA ARG A 240 -24.52 8.19 -6.50
C ARG A 240 -24.04 9.63 -6.56
N ASN A 241 -24.83 10.53 -7.14
CA ASN A 241 -24.51 11.94 -7.23
C ASN A 241 -24.68 12.68 -5.89
N ALA A 242 -25.37 12.07 -4.93
CA ALA A 242 -25.53 12.57 -3.56
C ALA A 242 -24.47 12.02 -2.59
N LEU A 243 -23.60 11.08 -3.00
CA LEU A 243 -22.61 10.45 -2.12
C LEU A 243 -21.58 11.42 -1.53
N PHE A 244 -21.43 12.61 -2.08
CA PHE A 244 -20.60 13.65 -1.47
C PHE A 244 -21.16 14.11 -0.10
N LEU A 245 -22.46 13.97 0.14
CA LEU A 245 -23.09 14.28 1.43
C LEU A 245 -22.60 13.36 2.55
N GLU A 246 -22.21 12.12 2.22
CA GLU A 246 -21.63 11.18 3.19
C GLU A 246 -20.26 11.66 3.69
N VAL A 247 -19.50 12.39 2.86
CA VAL A 247 -18.26 13.04 3.30
C VAL A 247 -18.58 14.09 4.36
N PHE A 248 -19.65 14.86 4.18
CA PHE A 248 -20.05 15.88 5.13
C PHE A 248 -20.57 15.31 6.46
N ARG A 249 -21.18 14.11 6.47
CA ARG A 249 -21.45 13.36 7.72
C ARG A 249 -20.16 13.12 8.53
N ALA A 250 -19.08 12.72 7.85
CA ALA A 250 -17.79 12.55 8.50
C ALA A 250 -17.18 13.90 8.95
N VAL A 251 -17.33 14.96 8.15
CA VAL A 251 -16.88 16.33 8.52
C VAL A 251 -17.56 16.83 9.79
N ASP A 252 -18.85 16.58 9.97
CA ASP A 252 -19.62 17.03 11.15
C ASP A 252 -19.07 16.45 12.46
N VAL A 253 -18.58 15.22 12.41
CA VAL A 253 -18.08 14.50 13.58
C VAL A 253 -16.57 14.70 13.76
N LEU A 254 -15.78 14.57 12.69
CA LEU A 254 -14.32 14.63 12.74
C LEU A 254 -13.77 16.07 12.77
N LYS A 255 -14.55 17.04 12.28
CA LYS A 255 -14.22 18.48 12.24
C LYS A 255 -12.77 18.77 11.76
N PRO A 256 -12.40 18.31 10.55
CA PRO A 256 -11.04 18.47 10.05
C PRO A 256 -10.66 19.95 9.82
N LYS A 257 -9.39 20.24 9.57
CA LYS A 257 -8.95 21.59 9.13
C LYS A 257 -9.20 21.78 7.63
N PHE A 258 -9.09 20.69 6.88
CA PHE A 258 -9.21 20.66 5.43
C PHE A 258 -10.10 19.51 4.96
N VAL A 259 -10.73 19.70 3.79
CA VAL A 259 -11.45 18.63 3.09
C VAL A 259 -11.13 18.74 1.61
N LEU A 260 -10.71 17.65 0.99
CA LEU A 260 -10.34 17.59 -0.42
C LEU A 260 -11.18 16.55 -1.15
N PHE A 261 -12.02 17.01 -2.08
CA PHE A 261 -12.71 16.15 -3.04
C PHE A 261 -11.88 16.03 -4.32
N GLU A 262 -11.73 14.82 -4.84
CA GLU A 262 -11.20 14.54 -6.18
C GLU A 262 -12.33 14.03 -7.09
N ASN A 263 -12.34 14.52 -8.34
CA ASN A 263 -13.23 13.97 -9.37
C ASN A 263 -12.77 14.25 -10.80
N VAL A 264 -13.53 13.77 -11.80
CA VAL A 264 -13.32 14.14 -13.19
C VAL A 264 -13.83 15.56 -13.48
N PRO A 265 -13.27 16.26 -14.50
CA PRO A 265 -13.72 17.61 -14.86
C PRO A 265 -15.22 17.73 -15.20
N GLY A 266 -15.84 16.66 -15.70
CA GLY A 266 -17.27 16.59 -16.03
C GLY A 266 -18.22 16.75 -14.84
N MET A 267 -17.73 16.61 -13.60
CA MET A 267 -18.52 16.90 -12.40
C MET A 267 -18.99 18.36 -12.36
N ARG A 268 -18.25 19.32 -12.95
CA ARG A 268 -18.67 20.74 -13.02
C ARG A 268 -20.00 20.95 -13.73
N SER A 269 -20.29 20.13 -14.74
CA SER A 269 -21.55 20.18 -15.50
C SER A 269 -22.61 19.21 -15.00
N SER A 270 -22.27 18.36 -14.02
CA SER A 270 -23.18 17.36 -13.51
C SER A 270 -24.15 17.94 -12.51
N ARG A 271 -25.39 17.42 -12.52
CA ARG A 271 -26.47 17.91 -11.66
C ARG A 271 -26.88 16.85 -10.63
N VAL A 272 -27.37 17.33 -9.50
CA VAL A 272 -27.92 16.54 -8.39
C VAL A 272 -29.18 17.25 -7.89
N ARG A 273 -30.19 16.49 -7.46
CA ARG A 273 -31.30 17.05 -6.70
C ARG A 273 -30.83 17.37 -5.29
N TYR A 274 -30.77 18.65 -4.96
CA TYR A 274 -30.26 19.15 -3.69
C TYR A 274 -31.16 20.29 -3.20
N ASN A 275 -31.60 20.22 -1.95
CA ASN A 275 -32.67 21.06 -1.37
C ASN A 275 -33.96 21.09 -2.22
N GLY A 276 -34.30 19.98 -2.90
CA GLY A 276 -35.48 19.87 -3.76
C GLY A 276 -35.29 20.40 -5.19
N GLU A 277 -34.19 21.08 -5.48
CA GLU A 277 -33.89 21.68 -6.78
C GLU A 277 -32.75 20.96 -7.50
N SER A 278 -32.76 21.03 -8.83
CA SER A 278 -31.65 20.54 -9.64
C SER A 278 -30.50 21.54 -9.56
N SER A 279 -29.36 21.15 -9.00
CA SER A 279 -28.18 22.03 -8.81
C SER A 279 -26.91 21.39 -9.38
N PRO A 280 -25.95 22.18 -9.91
CA PRO A 280 -24.62 21.66 -10.21
C PRO A 280 -23.97 21.09 -8.96
N VAL A 281 -23.35 19.91 -9.05
CA VAL A 281 -22.74 19.23 -7.90
C VAL A 281 -21.68 20.08 -7.22
N VAL A 282 -20.90 20.83 -7.99
CA VAL A 282 -19.86 21.72 -7.46
C VAL A 282 -20.46 22.87 -6.65
N ASP A 283 -21.61 23.40 -7.06
CA ASP A 283 -22.29 24.48 -6.33
C ASP A 283 -22.88 23.95 -5.01
N ALA A 284 -23.48 22.75 -5.05
CA ALA A 284 -23.96 22.07 -3.85
C ALA A 284 -22.81 21.75 -2.86
N LEU A 285 -21.64 21.34 -3.37
CA LEU A 285 -20.42 21.16 -2.55
C LEU A 285 -20.01 22.47 -1.86
N HIS A 286 -19.97 23.58 -2.60
CA HIS A 286 -19.63 24.89 -2.05
C HIS A 286 -20.64 25.34 -0.98
N GLU A 287 -21.94 25.08 -1.18
CA GLU A 287 -22.96 25.38 -0.18
C GLU A 287 -22.79 24.55 1.10
N GLU A 288 -22.56 23.24 0.99
CA GLU A 288 -22.34 22.36 2.15
C GLU A 288 -21.05 22.72 2.93
N PHE A 289 -20.02 23.23 2.24
CA PHE A 289 -18.85 23.82 2.90
C PHE A 289 -19.21 25.09 3.69
N ASN A 290 -19.95 26.01 3.05
CA ASN A 290 -20.34 27.27 3.68
C ASN A 290 -21.23 27.04 4.92
N LYS A 291 -22.16 26.08 4.88
CA LYS A 291 -23.00 25.68 6.03
C LYS A 291 -22.19 25.27 7.26
N ARG A 292 -20.97 24.77 7.05
CA ARG A 292 -20.04 24.31 8.10
C ARG A 292 -18.92 25.31 8.39
N HIS A 293 -19.03 26.53 7.88
CA HIS A 293 -18.04 27.60 8.03
C HIS A 293 -16.66 27.29 7.40
N TYR A 294 -16.63 26.49 6.34
CA TYR A 294 -15.44 26.33 5.51
C TYR A 294 -15.52 27.27 4.32
N LYS A 295 -14.43 27.98 4.03
CA LYS A 295 -14.20 28.54 2.70
C LYS A 295 -13.85 27.41 1.75
N SER A 296 -14.22 27.52 0.48
CA SER A 296 -13.91 26.47 -0.50
C SER A 296 -13.58 27.01 -1.88
N VAL A 297 -12.75 26.26 -2.61
CA VAL A 297 -12.32 26.59 -3.97
C VAL A 297 -12.32 25.35 -4.84
N SER A 298 -12.57 25.52 -6.14
CA SER A 298 -12.42 24.47 -7.14
C SER A 298 -11.26 24.76 -8.10
N MET A 299 -10.55 23.69 -8.50
CA MET A 299 -9.40 23.77 -9.42
C MET A 299 -9.32 22.54 -10.31
N ILE A 300 -8.76 22.69 -11.51
CA ILE A 300 -8.46 21.56 -12.40
C ILE A 300 -6.95 21.42 -12.51
N LEU A 301 -6.43 20.31 -11.99
CA LEU A 301 -5.01 19.97 -12.10
C LEU A 301 -4.79 18.97 -13.24
N LYS A 302 -3.60 19.01 -13.82
CA LYS A 302 -3.19 18.17 -14.96
C LYS A 302 -2.02 17.29 -14.53
N ALA A 303 -2.19 15.97 -14.49
CA ALA A 303 -1.15 15.05 -14.00
C ALA A 303 0.18 15.20 -14.75
N GLU A 304 0.14 15.54 -16.04
CA GLU A 304 1.34 15.79 -16.84
C GLU A 304 2.18 16.99 -16.37
N LYS A 305 1.59 17.89 -15.57
CA LYS A 305 2.30 19.00 -14.93
C LYS A 305 2.98 18.61 -13.61
N TYR A 306 2.76 17.39 -13.13
CA TYR A 306 3.33 16.85 -11.90
C TYR A 306 4.18 15.60 -12.16
N GLY A 307 4.79 15.52 -13.35
CA GLY A 307 5.75 14.46 -13.69
C GLY A 307 5.11 13.11 -14.03
N VAL A 308 3.81 13.06 -14.32
CA VAL A 308 3.16 11.82 -14.78
C VAL A 308 3.09 11.83 -16.31
N PRO A 309 3.62 10.82 -17.05
CA PRO A 309 3.55 10.76 -18.51
C PRO A 309 2.16 10.35 -19.02
N GLN A 310 1.12 11.00 -18.52
CA GLN A 310 -0.28 10.75 -18.88
C GLN A 310 -1.04 12.08 -18.91
N LYS A 311 -1.74 12.35 -20.02
CA LYS A 311 -2.72 13.44 -20.10
C LYS A 311 -3.94 13.11 -19.26
N ARG A 312 -3.95 13.54 -17.99
CA ARG A 312 -5.04 13.25 -17.05
C ARG A 312 -5.41 14.51 -16.28
N ARG A 313 -6.62 15.01 -16.56
CA ARG A 313 -7.20 16.16 -15.85
C ARG A 313 -8.10 15.69 -14.72
N ARG A 314 -8.02 16.35 -13.57
CA ARG A 314 -8.87 16.10 -12.42
C ARG A 314 -9.35 17.41 -11.80
N LEU A 315 -10.63 17.42 -11.46
CA LEU A 315 -11.25 18.45 -10.66
C LEU A 315 -10.92 18.16 -9.19
N PHE A 316 -10.52 19.18 -8.48
CA PHE A 316 -10.37 19.17 -7.04
C PHE A 316 -11.26 20.26 -6.45
N VAL A 317 -11.95 19.95 -5.36
CA VAL A 317 -12.65 20.94 -4.54
C VAL A 317 -12.05 20.89 -3.14
N LEU A 318 -11.41 21.97 -2.73
CA LEU A 318 -10.73 22.09 -1.45
C LEU A 318 -11.52 23.03 -0.54
N GLY A 319 -11.90 22.54 0.64
CA GLY A 319 -12.43 23.33 1.74
C GLY A 319 -11.40 23.54 2.84
N SER A 320 -11.39 24.72 3.46
CA SER A 320 -10.60 25.03 4.66
C SER A 320 -11.37 25.92 5.64
N ASN A 321 -11.23 25.65 6.93
CA ASN A 321 -11.70 26.53 8.01
C ASN A 321 -10.55 27.23 8.76
N VAL A 322 -9.30 27.04 8.33
CA VAL A 322 -8.09 27.60 8.97
C VAL A 322 -7.37 28.64 8.10
N CYS A 323 -7.57 28.63 6.78
CA CYS A 323 -7.00 29.61 5.86
C CYS A 323 -7.89 29.84 4.63
N ASP A 324 -7.50 30.75 3.75
CA ASP A 324 -8.16 30.92 2.46
C ASP A 324 -7.66 29.87 1.45
N PRO A 325 -8.52 28.97 0.95
CA PRO A 325 -8.08 27.92 0.03
C PRO A 325 -7.64 28.44 -1.35
N GLU A 326 -7.96 29.69 -1.72
CA GLU A 326 -7.41 30.30 -2.94
C GLU A 326 -5.88 30.48 -2.88
N ASP A 327 -5.31 30.69 -1.68
CA ASP A 327 -3.86 30.77 -1.50
C ASP A 327 -3.20 29.41 -1.83
N ILE A 328 -3.80 28.32 -1.35
CA ILE A 328 -3.33 26.94 -1.62
C ILE A 328 -3.46 26.61 -3.11
N LYS A 329 -4.58 26.97 -3.75
CA LYS A 329 -4.76 26.77 -5.20
C LYS A 329 -3.71 27.52 -6.01
N SER A 330 -3.38 28.73 -5.61
CA SER A 330 -2.35 29.54 -6.26
C SER A 330 -0.98 28.87 -6.19
N GLU A 331 -0.65 28.22 -5.07
CA GLU A 331 0.58 27.45 -4.93
C GLU A 331 0.55 26.17 -5.78
N LEU A 332 -0.52 25.38 -5.69
CA LEU A 332 -0.64 24.10 -6.40
C LEU A 332 -0.61 24.24 -7.92
N THR A 333 -1.04 25.39 -8.46
CA THR A 333 -1.08 25.64 -9.90
C THR A 333 0.24 26.17 -10.48
N ARG A 334 1.24 26.47 -9.64
CA ARG A 334 2.61 26.82 -10.07
C ARG A 334 3.36 25.54 -10.43
N THR A 335 3.62 25.33 -11.71
CA THR A 335 4.18 24.06 -12.24
C THR A 335 5.51 24.24 -12.96
N ASP A 336 6.16 25.40 -12.82
CA ASP A 336 7.27 25.80 -13.69
C ASP A 336 8.56 24.98 -13.44
N GLU A 337 8.63 24.23 -12.35
CA GLU A 337 9.83 23.49 -11.92
C GLU A 337 9.77 21.97 -12.17
N VAL A 338 8.65 21.44 -12.68
CA VAL A 338 8.49 19.99 -12.83
C VAL A 338 8.93 19.54 -14.23
N LYS A 339 9.95 18.67 -14.27
CA LYS A 339 10.41 18.04 -15.52
C LYS A 339 9.26 17.27 -16.18
N SER A 340 9.01 17.55 -17.46
CA SER A 340 8.07 16.78 -18.27
C SER A 340 8.58 15.34 -18.43
N MET A 341 7.69 14.37 -18.22
CA MET A 341 7.99 12.94 -18.35
C MET A 341 7.33 12.38 -19.62
N THR A 342 8.01 11.44 -20.27
CA THR A 342 7.55 10.75 -21.47
C THR A 342 7.14 9.30 -21.16
N LEU A 343 6.48 8.64 -22.11
CA LEU A 343 6.16 7.22 -21.97
C LEU A 343 7.43 6.36 -21.79
N ILE A 344 8.51 6.69 -22.51
CA ILE A 344 9.76 5.94 -22.40
C ILE A 344 10.42 6.12 -21.03
N ASP A 345 10.27 7.29 -20.38
CA ASP A 345 10.76 7.51 -19.02
C ASP A 345 10.02 6.62 -17.98
N ALA A 346 8.78 6.22 -18.25
CA ALA A 346 7.98 5.42 -17.31
C ALA A 346 8.09 3.91 -17.50
N ILE A 347 8.25 3.44 -18.74
CA ILE A 347 8.20 2.00 -19.05
C ILE A 347 9.31 1.51 -20.00
N GLY A 348 10.29 2.37 -20.32
CA GLY A 348 11.34 2.05 -21.30
C GLY A 348 12.36 1.00 -20.83
N ASP A 349 12.45 0.77 -19.52
CA ASP A 349 13.29 -0.22 -18.87
C ASP A 349 12.60 -1.59 -18.72
N LEU A 350 11.31 -1.69 -19.01
CA LEU A 350 10.57 -2.95 -18.90
C LEU A 350 11.00 -3.94 -20.01
N PRO A 351 11.13 -5.25 -19.69
CA PRO A 351 11.42 -6.27 -20.69
C PRO A 351 10.40 -6.30 -21.81
N ARG A 352 10.87 -6.47 -23.05
CA ARG A 352 9.98 -6.67 -24.20
C ARG A 352 9.27 -8.02 -24.08
N LEU A 353 7.96 -7.98 -24.02
CA LEU A 353 7.12 -9.18 -24.03
C LEU A 353 6.44 -9.33 -25.40
N LYS A 354 6.36 -10.57 -25.89
CA LYS A 354 5.48 -10.89 -27.03
C LYS A 354 4.04 -10.92 -26.55
N GLN A 355 3.09 -10.55 -27.40
CA GLN A 355 1.67 -10.69 -27.09
C GLN A 355 1.37 -12.14 -26.66
N GLY A 356 0.71 -12.31 -25.51
CA GLY A 356 0.37 -13.64 -24.97
C GLY A 356 1.53 -14.42 -24.33
N SER A 357 2.75 -13.88 -24.27
CA SER A 357 3.91 -14.57 -23.66
C SER A 357 3.93 -14.57 -22.13
N GLY A 358 3.01 -13.86 -21.48
CA GLY A 358 2.87 -13.90 -20.03
C GLY A 358 2.27 -15.23 -19.58
N LEU A 359 2.88 -15.86 -18.57
CA LEU A 359 2.25 -16.99 -17.88
C LEU A 359 1.07 -16.45 -17.04
N PRO A 360 -0.10 -17.11 -17.05
CA PRO A 360 -1.16 -16.78 -16.11
C PRO A 360 -0.66 -17.11 -14.68
N ILE A 361 -0.33 -16.08 -13.91
CA ILE A 361 0.12 -16.26 -12.51
C ILE A 361 -1.09 -16.38 -11.56
N ALA A 362 -2.23 -15.83 -11.95
CA ALA A 362 -3.51 -16.00 -11.29
C ALA A 362 -4.65 -15.79 -12.29
N GLY A 363 -5.70 -16.63 -12.22
CA GLY A 363 -6.97 -16.32 -12.88
C GLY A 363 -7.69 -15.20 -12.11
N ILE A 364 -8.45 -14.35 -12.82
CA ILE A 364 -9.46 -13.50 -12.16
C ILE A 364 -10.50 -14.47 -11.61
N ASN A 365 -10.32 -14.88 -10.36
CA ASN A 365 -11.22 -15.81 -9.71
C ASN A 365 -12.51 -15.03 -9.42
N LYS A 366 -13.48 -15.09 -10.34
CA LYS A 366 -14.82 -14.48 -10.18
C LYS A 366 -15.56 -15.05 -8.96
N LYS A 367 -15.04 -16.13 -8.38
CA LYS A 367 -15.44 -16.71 -7.10
C LYS A 367 -14.28 -16.68 -6.13
N LEU A 368 -13.98 -15.52 -5.59
CA LEU A 368 -13.51 -15.48 -4.22
C LEU A 368 -14.78 -15.30 -3.37
N GLU A 369 -15.55 -16.40 -3.25
CA GLU A 369 -16.57 -16.50 -2.20
C GLU A 369 -15.81 -16.50 -0.86
N PHE A 370 -16.09 -15.49 -0.04
CA PHE A 370 -15.62 -15.39 1.34
C PHE A 370 -16.85 -15.21 2.23
#